data_AF-A0A4Q1K2D9-F1
#
_entry.id   AF-A0A4Q1K2D9-F1
#
_cell.length_a   1.000
_cell.length_b   1.000
_cell.length_c   1.000
_cell.angle_alpha   90.00
_cell.angle_beta   90.00
_cell.angle_gamma   90.00
#
_symmetry.space_group_name_H-M   'P 1'
#
loop_
_entity.id
_entity.type
_entity.pdbx_description
1 polymer ?
#
loop_
_entity_poly.entity_id
_entity_poly.type
_entity_poly.pdbx_seq_one_letter_code
_entity_poly.pdbx_strand_id
1 'polypeptide(L)'
;MKHFLAIVTLLFISACTNKPEKAPIDSSKVILSAKILRYEDLGINEKADLKYACYCYPVNWRESVEYLKEDAFYVSCKIDNKLLAQLCESETFKLESLLDEKPSSLYGKYINRWLFMDSLGLKVCEKSKFEGQEIRTVYRKGEIDSIVIGPLITKPKTMAIQILDSKYYKDNADPSFEFSNYR
;
A
#
# COMPACT_ATOMS: atom_id res chain seq x y z
N MET A 1 -45.54 59.19 24.84
CA MET A 1 -45.25 58.62 23.50
C MET A 1 -43.79 58.88 23.14
N LYS A 2 -42.89 57.92 23.35
CA LYS A 2 -41.59 57.84 22.66
C LYS A 2 -41.21 56.35 22.55
N HIS A 3 -40.63 56.02 21.41
CA HIS A 3 -40.66 54.72 20.76
C HIS A 3 -39.72 53.66 21.36
N PHE A 4 -40.17 52.41 21.18
CA PHE A 4 -39.42 51.16 21.12
C PHE A 4 -38.09 51.29 20.36
N LEU A 5 -37.03 50.68 20.88
CA LEU A 5 -36.08 49.96 20.04
C LEU A 5 -35.42 48.84 20.85
N ALA A 6 -35.99 47.64 20.74
CA ALA A 6 -35.37 46.40 21.20
C ALA A 6 -34.28 46.02 20.18
N ILE A 7 -33.02 46.04 20.60
CA ILE A 7 -31.90 45.54 19.80
C ILE A 7 -31.89 44.02 19.95
N VAL A 8 -32.42 43.32 18.95
CA VAL A 8 -32.24 41.88 18.77
C VAL A 8 -30.85 41.69 18.18
N THR A 9 -29.87 41.39 19.02
CA THR A 9 -28.54 40.97 18.56
C THR A 9 -28.61 39.51 18.12
N LEU A 10 -28.77 39.28 16.82
CA LEU A 10 -28.57 37.97 16.20
C LEU A 10 -27.08 37.61 16.31
N LEU A 11 -26.73 36.74 17.26
CA LEU A 11 -25.47 36.03 17.27
C LEU A 11 -25.50 35.00 16.14
N PHE A 12 -24.95 35.37 14.98
CA PHE A 12 -24.49 34.40 13.99
C PHE A 12 -23.38 33.58 14.62
N ILE A 13 -23.74 32.43 15.20
CA ILE A 13 -22.78 31.38 15.53
C ILE A 13 -22.30 30.85 14.19
N SER A 14 -21.19 31.41 13.70
CA SER A 14 -20.41 30.85 12.62
C SER A 14 -19.99 29.45 13.05
N ALA A 15 -20.77 28.44 12.63
CA ALA A 15 -20.35 27.06 12.65
C ALA A 15 -19.25 26.91 11.59
N CYS A 16 -18.05 27.39 11.92
CA CYS A 16 -16.84 26.86 11.33
C CYS A 16 -16.82 25.38 11.71
N THR A 17 -17.29 24.55 10.78
CA THR A 17 -17.11 23.11 10.80
C THR A 17 -15.61 22.84 10.68
N ASN A 18 -14.91 22.97 11.80
CA ASN A 18 -13.62 22.33 11.98
C ASN A 18 -13.90 20.84 11.85
N LYS A 19 -13.77 20.30 10.63
CA LYS A 19 -13.63 18.87 10.42
C LYS A 19 -12.56 18.43 11.43
N PRO A 20 -12.82 17.44 12.30
CA PRO A 20 -11.81 16.98 13.21
C PRO A 20 -10.61 16.55 12.36
N GLU A 21 -9.53 17.30 12.48
CA GLU A 21 -8.25 16.98 11.87
C GLU A 21 -7.83 15.66 12.53
N LYS A 22 -7.87 14.56 11.77
CA LYS A 22 -7.51 13.25 12.30
C LYS A 22 -6.06 13.33 12.79
N ALA A 23 -5.76 12.63 13.88
CA ALA A 23 -4.44 12.63 14.46
C ALA A 23 -3.38 12.23 13.39
N PRO A 24 -2.19 12.83 13.41
CA PRO A 24 -1.11 12.47 12.49
C PRO A 24 -0.83 10.96 12.54
N ILE A 25 -0.73 10.33 11.38
CA ILE A 25 -0.32 8.92 11.25
C ILE A 25 1.16 8.85 10.92
N ASP A 26 1.89 8.07 11.70
CA ASP A 26 3.28 7.71 11.42
C ASP A 26 3.33 6.57 10.39
N SER A 27 3.51 6.92 9.11
CA SER A 27 3.52 5.95 8.01
C SER A 27 4.68 4.95 8.08
N SER A 28 5.74 5.25 8.82
CA SER A 28 6.87 4.33 9.05
C SER A 28 6.47 3.08 9.83
N LYS A 29 5.33 3.12 10.53
CA LYS A 29 4.81 1.99 11.32
C LYS A 29 3.88 1.06 10.54
N VAL A 30 3.59 1.35 9.29
CA VAL A 30 2.72 0.51 8.47
C VAL A 30 3.43 -0.78 8.07
N ILE A 31 4.69 -0.70 7.62
CA ILE A 31 5.48 -1.88 7.26
C ILE A 31 6.25 -2.33 8.51
N LEU A 32 5.69 -3.30 9.23
CA LEU A 32 6.23 -3.77 10.52
C LEU A 32 7.54 -4.55 10.35
N SER A 33 7.65 -5.31 9.26
CA SER A 33 8.86 -6.06 8.91
C SER A 33 8.79 -6.52 7.47
N ALA A 34 9.94 -6.67 6.80
CA ALA A 34 10.02 -7.32 5.51
C ALA A 34 11.33 -8.11 5.35
N LYS A 35 11.26 -9.22 4.61
CA LYS A 35 12.38 -10.11 4.29
C LYS A 35 12.35 -10.43 2.79
N ILE A 36 13.52 -10.38 2.16
CA ILE A 36 13.71 -10.89 0.80
C ILE A 36 13.83 -12.42 0.87
N LEU A 37 13.09 -13.09 0.00
CA LEU A 37 13.06 -14.53 -0.17
C LEU A 37 13.57 -14.91 -1.56
N ARG A 38 14.04 -16.14 -1.67
CA ARG A 38 14.28 -16.84 -2.93
C ARG A 38 13.16 -17.85 -3.19
N TYR A 39 13.09 -18.39 -4.40
CA TYR A 39 12.05 -19.34 -4.77
C TYR A 39 11.99 -20.55 -3.83
N GLU A 40 13.16 -21.06 -3.41
CA GLU A 40 13.28 -22.17 -2.46
C GLU A 40 12.63 -21.91 -1.11
N ASP A 41 12.59 -20.65 -0.66
CA ASP A 41 11.99 -20.25 0.62
C ASP A 41 10.45 -20.22 0.59
N LEU A 42 9.84 -20.26 -0.60
CA LEU A 42 8.38 -20.19 -0.75
C LEU A 42 7.68 -21.47 -0.28
N GLY A 43 6.47 -21.31 0.24
CA GLY A 43 5.58 -22.40 0.60
C GLY A 43 5.09 -23.19 -0.62
N ILE A 44 4.59 -24.40 -0.37
CA ILE A 44 4.11 -25.30 -1.43
C ILE A 44 3.02 -24.64 -2.29
N ASN A 45 2.08 -23.93 -1.67
CA ASN A 45 0.98 -23.26 -2.38
C ASN A 45 1.50 -22.13 -3.28
N GLU A 46 2.41 -21.30 -2.77
CA GLU A 46 3.02 -20.20 -3.53
C GLU A 46 3.78 -20.70 -4.75
N LYS A 47 4.50 -21.83 -4.61
CA LYS A 47 5.22 -22.51 -5.68
C LYS A 47 4.29 -23.12 -6.72
N ALA A 48 3.18 -23.73 -6.30
CA ALA A 48 2.21 -24.35 -7.20
C ALA A 48 1.59 -23.33 -8.18
N ASP A 49 1.35 -22.11 -7.70
CA ASP A 49 0.84 -21.01 -8.51
C ASP A 49 1.89 -20.41 -9.46
N LEU A 50 3.17 -20.80 -9.36
CA LEU A 50 4.26 -20.38 -10.23
C LEU A 50 4.58 -21.50 -11.23
N LYS A 51 3.59 -22.04 -11.94
CA LYS A 51 3.82 -23.19 -12.82
C LYS A 51 4.68 -22.83 -14.05
N TYR A 52 4.55 -21.61 -14.58
CA TYR A 52 5.18 -21.16 -15.81
C TYR A 52 6.29 -20.12 -15.59
N ALA A 53 7.03 -19.81 -16.64
CA ALA A 53 7.98 -18.71 -16.65
C ALA A 53 7.28 -17.38 -16.33
N CYS A 54 8.05 -16.45 -15.77
CA CYS A 54 7.56 -15.16 -15.31
C CYS A 54 7.91 -14.08 -16.33
N TYR A 55 7.06 -13.06 -16.42
CA TYR A 55 7.25 -11.94 -17.34
C TYR A 55 7.24 -10.62 -16.56
N CYS A 56 8.00 -9.65 -17.03
CA CYS A 56 7.92 -8.26 -16.57
C CYS A 56 7.93 -7.31 -17.77
N TYR A 57 7.46 -6.07 -17.59
CA TYR A 57 7.29 -5.10 -18.66
C TYR A 57 8.10 -3.82 -18.41
N PRO A 58 9.40 -3.80 -18.77
CA PRO A 58 10.30 -2.70 -18.41
C PRO A 58 9.99 -1.40 -19.16
N VAL A 59 9.47 -1.49 -20.39
CA VAL A 59 9.19 -0.32 -21.25
C VAL A 59 7.69 -0.09 -21.38
N ASN A 60 6.93 -1.09 -21.84
CA ASN A 60 5.49 -1.02 -22.01
C ASN A 60 4.87 -2.43 -22.02
N TRP A 61 3.54 -2.51 -22.02
CA TRP A 61 2.79 -3.77 -21.94
C TRP A 61 2.99 -4.73 -23.13
N ARG A 62 3.59 -4.27 -24.24
CA ARG A 62 3.86 -5.09 -25.43
C ARG A 62 5.27 -5.70 -25.41
N GLU A 63 6.17 -5.16 -24.61
CA GLU A 63 7.58 -5.56 -24.55
C GLU A 63 7.84 -6.25 -23.22
N SER A 64 7.54 -7.55 -23.16
CA SER A 64 7.79 -8.37 -21.98
C SER A 64 9.18 -9.00 -22.01
N VAL A 65 9.83 -9.06 -20.84
CA VAL A 65 11.04 -9.85 -20.61
C VAL A 65 10.66 -11.08 -19.81
N GLU A 66 10.97 -12.26 -20.34
CA GLU A 66 10.80 -13.54 -19.67
C GLU A 66 11.96 -13.81 -18.71
N TYR A 67 11.68 -14.39 -17.55
CA TYR A 67 12.68 -14.86 -16.59
C TYR A 67 12.18 -16.09 -15.83
N LEU A 68 13.12 -16.88 -15.34
CA LEU A 68 12.82 -18.07 -14.54
C LEU A 68 12.38 -17.64 -13.13
N LYS A 69 11.33 -18.29 -12.63
CA LYS A 69 10.83 -18.07 -11.26
C LYS A 69 11.88 -18.45 -10.20
N GLU A 70 12.73 -19.42 -10.49
CA GLU A 70 13.82 -19.88 -9.62
C GLU A 70 14.90 -18.80 -9.43
N ASP A 71 15.09 -17.94 -10.42
CA ASP A 71 16.06 -16.84 -10.36
C ASP A 71 15.48 -15.58 -9.70
N ALA A 72 14.16 -15.51 -9.57
CA ALA A 72 13.44 -14.37 -9.05
C ALA A 72 13.63 -14.16 -7.54
N PHE A 73 13.28 -12.96 -7.10
CA PHE A 73 13.17 -12.61 -5.69
C PHE A 73 11.70 -12.45 -5.31
N TYR A 74 11.42 -12.65 -4.03
CA TYR A 74 10.11 -12.43 -3.44
C TYR A 74 10.29 -11.63 -2.15
N VAL A 75 9.22 -11.01 -1.68
CA VAL A 75 9.23 -10.28 -0.42
C VAL A 75 8.12 -10.81 0.46
N SER A 76 8.50 -11.33 1.63
CA SER A 76 7.56 -11.59 2.71
C SER A 76 7.55 -10.41 3.66
N CYS A 77 6.38 -9.86 3.96
CA CYS A 77 6.24 -8.72 4.85
C CYS A 77 5.05 -8.85 5.81
N LYS A 78 5.10 -8.06 6.88
CA LYS A 78 4.01 -7.87 7.83
C LYS A 78 3.57 -6.42 7.78
N ILE A 79 2.26 -6.22 7.62
CA ILE A 79 1.65 -4.91 7.47
C ILE A 79 0.66 -4.68 8.60
N ASP A 80 0.72 -3.50 9.22
CA ASP A 80 -0.38 -2.99 10.03
C ASP A 80 -1.52 -2.55 9.10
N ASN A 81 -2.52 -3.43 8.97
CA ASN A 81 -3.59 -3.25 8.00
C ASN A 81 -4.52 -2.08 8.36
N LYS A 82 -4.60 -1.73 9.65
CA LYS A 82 -5.43 -0.65 10.16
C LYS A 82 -4.79 0.69 9.88
N LEU A 83 -3.50 0.85 10.16
CA LEU A 83 -2.77 2.07 9.80
C LEU A 83 -2.78 2.28 8.29
N LEU A 84 -2.56 1.22 7.49
CA LEU A 84 -2.64 1.34 6.03
C LEU A 84 -4.05 1.75 5.57
N ALA A 85 -5.10 1.13 6.10
CA ALA A 85 -6.48 1.47 5.76
C ALA A 85 -6.83 2.91 6.12
N GLN A 86 -6.32 3.44 7.23
CA GLN A 86 -6.49 4.85 7.58
C GLN A 86 -5.79 5.79 6.60
N LEU A 87 -4.58 5.45 6.14
CA LEU A 87 -3.87 6.22 5.12
C LEU A 87 -4.62 6.23 3.79
N CYS A 88 -5.19 5.09 3.39
CA CYS A 88 -5.96 4.91 2.15
C CYS A 88 -7.41 5.41 2.23
N GLU A 89 -7.89 5.87 3.39
CA GLU A 89 -9.27 6.30 3.55
C GLU A 89 -9.54 7.54 2.68
N SER A 90 -10.56 7.44 1.83
CA SER A 90 -10.94 8.49 0.91
C SER A 90 -12.46 8.71 0.87
N GLU A 91 -12.93 9.66 0.04
CA GLU A 91 -14.37 9.80 -0.16
C GLU A 91 -14.98 8.55 -0.81
N THR A 92 -14.21 7.88 -1.69
CA THR A 92 -14.59 6.65 -2.39
C THR A 92 -14.39 5.42 -1.52
N PHE A 93 -13.29 5.36 -0.77
CA PHE A 93 -12.90 4.18 0.03
C PHE A 93 -13.07 4.46 1.52
N LYS A 94 -14.19 4.00 2.09
CA LYS A 94 -14.45 4.14 3.54
C LYS A 94 -13.59 3.15 4.33
N LEU A 95 -13.17 3.56 5.53
CA LEU A 95 -12.30 2.77 6.41
C LEU A 95 -12.86 1.36 6.69
N GLU A 96 -14.16 1.25 6.96
CA GLU A 96 -14.83 -0.03 7.21
C GLU A 96 -14.79 -0.96 5.99
N SER A 97 -14.91 -0.41 4.78
CA SER A 97 -14.81 -1.19 3.54
C SER A 97 -13.39 -1.66 3.29
N LEU A 98 -12.38 -0.84 3.63
CA LEU A 98 -10.96 -1.19 3.51
C LEU A 98 -10.55 -2.32 4.48
N LEU A 99 -11.23 -2.43 5.62
CA LEU A 99 -10.98 -3.45 6.66
C LEU A 99 -11.90 -4.67 6.56
N ASP A 100 -12.67 -4.80 5.48
CA ASP A 100 -13.47 -5.98 5.18
C ASP A 100 -12.60 -7.25 5.13
N GLU A 101 -13.21 -8.42 5.33
CA GLU A 101 -12.51 -9.71 5.44
C GLU A 101 -11.66 -10.03 4.21
N LYS A 102 -12.05 -9.52 3.03
CA LYS A 102 -11.35 -9.75 1.77
C LYS A 102 -10.08 -8.89 1.68
N PRO A 103 -8.88 -9.48 1.54
CA PRO A 103 -7.65 -8.71 1.36
C PRO A 103 -7.67 -7.76 0.17
N SER A 104 -8.38 -8.12 -0.91
CA SER A 104 -8.54 -7.28 -2.10
C SER A 104 -9.20 -5.92 -1.82
N SER A 105 -9.93 -5.80 -0.70
CA SER A 105 -10.56 -4.55 -0.30
C SER A 105 -9.54 -3.51 0.15
N LEU A 106 -8.38 -3.92 0.67
CA LEU A 106 -7.30 -3.00 1.02
C LEU A 106 -6.25 -2.90 -0.09
N TYR A 107 -5.88 -4.02 -0.72
CA TYR A 107 -4.81 -4.08 -1.71
C TYR A 107 -5.34 -3.98 -3.15
N GLY A 108 -6.18 -2.98 -3.39
CA GLY A 108 -6.82 -2.75 -4.69
C GLY A 108 -6.04 -1.78 -5.57
N LYS A 109 -6.11 -2.00 -6.89
CA LYS A 109 -5.45 -1.19 -7.94
C LYS A 109 -5.62 0.33 -7.80
N TYR A 110 -6.73 0.80 -7.23
CA TYR A 110 -7.06 2.22 -7.08
C TYR A 110 -6.85 2.74 -5.65
N ILE A 111 -6.31 1.92 -4.77
CA ILE A 111 -6.20 2.19 -3.33
C ILE A 111 -4.73 2.39 -2.97
N ASN A 112 -3.91 1.38 -3.25
CA ASN A 112 -2.46 1.44 -3.06
C ASN A 112 -1.72 0.58 -4.09
N ARG A 113 -0.40 0.79 -4.18
CA ARG A 113 0.48 0.04 -5.08
C ARG A 113 1.83 -0.24 -4.44
N TRP A 114 2.32 -1.46 -4.59
CA TRP A 114 3.67 -1.83 -4.18
C TRP A 114 4.72 -1.28 -5.14
N LEU A 115 5.73 -0.61 -4.60
CA LEU A 115 6.90 -0.13 -5.31
C LEU A 115 8.16 -0.78 -4.74
N PHE A 116 9.07 -1.19 -5.60
CA PHE A 116 10.38 -1.71 -5.21
C PHE A 116 11.47 -1.00 -6.00
N MET A 117 12.55 -0.66 -5.33
CA MET A 117 13.75 -0.07 -5.95
C MET A 117 14.94 -0.99 -5.71
N ASP A 118 15.81 -1.14 -6.70
CA ASP A 118 17.04 -1.91 -6.59
C ASP A 118 18.17 -1.13 -5.88
N SER A 119 19.36 -1.72 -5.82
CA SER A 119 20.53 -1.09 -5.19
C SER A 119 21.06 0.15 -5.90
N LEU A 120 20.70 0.34 -7.18
CA LEU A 120 21.05 1.51 -7.99
C LEU A 120 20.00 2.62 -7.89
N GLY A 121 18.91 2.37 -7.14
CA GLY A 121 17.78 3.30 -7.06
C GLY A 121 16.92 3.28 -8.33
N LEU A 122 16.95 2.21 -9.10
CA LEU A 122 16.07 2.01 -10.24
C LEU A 122 14.84 1.21 -9.82
N LYS A 123 13.69 1.56 -10.38
CA LYS A 123 12.44 0.83 -10.12
C LYS A 123 12.56 -0.60 -10.64
N VAL A 124 12.27 -1.57 -9.77
CA VAL A 124 12.20 -2.96 -10.18
C VAL A 124 11.04 -3.13 -11.16
N CYS A 125 11.31 -3.82 -12.26
CA CYS A 125 10.37 -4.09 -13.33
C CYS A 125 9.03 -4.63 -12.78
N GLU A 126 7.92 -4.04 -13.22
CA GLU A 126 6.57 -4.46 -12.78
C GLU A 126 6.02 -5.58 -13.67
N LYS A 127 5.13 -6.39 -13.08
CA LYS A 127 4.40 -7.44 -13.79
C LYS A 127 3.25 -6.92 -14.63
N SER A 128 2.70 -5.75 -14.32
CA SER A 128 1.66 -5.11 -15.11
C SER A 128 1.73 -3.61 -14.95
N LYS A 129 1.60 -2.87 -16.07
CA LYS A 129 1.53 -1.40 -16.04
C LYS A 129 0.40 -0.92 -15.12
N PHE A 130 -0.70 -1.66 -15.07
CA PHE A 130 -1.91 -1.24 -14.38
C PHE A 130 -2.04 -1.83 -12.99
N GLU A 131 -1.55 -3.05 -12.77
CA GLU A 131 -1.73 -3.78 -11.51
C GLU A 131 -0.47 -3.75 -10.63
N GLY A 132 0.67 -3.33 -11.19
CA GLY A 132 1.93 -3.19 -10.45
C GLY A 132 2.57 -4.53 -10.16
N GLN A 133 2.89 -4.76 -8.90
CA GLN A 133 3.50 -5.99 -8.40
C GLN A 133 2.42 -6.93 -7.88
N GLU A 134 2.63 -8.22 -8.14
CA GLU A 134 1.64 -9.23 -7.82
C GLU A 134 1.74 -9.65 -6.34
N ILE A 135 0.60 -9.63 -5.66
CA ILE A 135 0.46 -10.23 -4.33
C ILE A 135 0.11 -11.71 -4.53
N ARG A 136 0.95 -12.58 -3.98
CA ARG A 136 0.81 -14.04 -4.11
C ARG A 136 -0.04 -14.62 -3.00
N THR A 137 0.19 -14.19 -1.78
CA THR A 137 -0.57 -14.64 -0.62
C THR A 137 -0.83 -13.47 0.32
N VAL A 138 -2.01 -13.51 0.95
CA VAL A 138 -2.33 -12.67 2.10
C VAL A 138 -2.96 -13.55 3.17
N TYR A 139 -2.40 -13.48 4.37
CA TYR A 139 -2.98 -14.08 5.57
C TYR A 139 -3.20 -12.98 6.61
N ARG A 140 -4.47 -12.72 6.95
CA ARG A 140 -4.86 -11.71 7.94
C ARG A 140 -5.05 -12.35 9.31
N LYS A 141 -4.41 -11.76 10.34
CA LYS A 141 -4.60 -12.13 11.75
C LYS A 141 -4.77 -10.86 12.58
N GLY A 142 -6.03 -10.48 12.83
CA GLY A 142 -6.35 -9.23 13.49
C GLY A 142 -5.89 -8.03 12.66
N GLU A 143 -5.14 -7.12 13.27
CA GLU A 143 -4.64 -5.89 12.64
C GLU A 143 -3.35 -6.12 11.80
N ILE A 144 -2.87 -7.37 11.69
CA ILE A 144 -1.65 -7.70 10.97
C ILE A 144 -1.95 -8.57 9.75
N ASP A 145 -1.51 -8.12 8.58
CA ASP A 145 -1.49 -8.91 7.36
C ASP A 145 -0.07 -9.45 7.12
N SER A 146 0.04 -10.76 6.91
CA SER A 146 1.26 -11.41 6.42
C SER A 146 1.12 -11.62 4.91
N ILE A 147 2.04 -11.04 4.13
CA ILE A 147 1.91 -10.95 2.67
C ILE A 147 3.17 -11.49 2.00
N VAL A 148 3.02 -12.19 0.89
CA VAL A 148 4.11 -12.49 -0.05
C VAL A 148 3.87 -11.79 -1.38
N ILE A 149 4.87 -11.04 -1.83
CA ILE A 149 4.83 -10.22 -3.06
C ILE A 149 5.94 -10.70 -4.00
N GLY A 150 5.64 -10.70 -5.30
CA GLY A 150 6.59 -11.06 -6.36
C GLY A 150 5.92 -11.93 -7.41
N PRO A 151 6.69 -12.51 -8.34
CA PRO A 151 8.15 -12.48 -8.44
C PRO A 151 8.71 -11.12 -8.87
N LEU A 152 9.95 -10.85 -8.45
CA LEU A 152 10.75 -9.67 -8.76
C LEU A 152 12.02 -10.09 -9.52
N ILE A 153 12.27 -9.53 -10.70
CA ILE A 153 13.42 -9.89 -11.54
C ILE A 153 14.76 -9.40 -10.97
N THR A 154 14.73 -8.34 -10.16
CA THR A 154 15.92 -7.74 -9.52
C THR A 154 15.76 -7.76 -8.02
N LYS A 155 16.86 -8.01 -7.28
CA LYS A 155 16.86 -7.93 -5.82
C LYS A 155 16.51 -6.51 -5.37
N PRO A 156 15.41 -6.32 -4.60
CA PRO A 156 15.07 -5.00 -4.11
C PRO A 156 16.00 -4.57 -2.97
N LYS A 157 16.34 -3.28 -2.92
CA LYS A 157 16.97 -2.62 -1.77
C LYS A 157 15.95 -1.91 -0.90
N THR A 158 14.87 -1.39 -1.50
CA THR A 158 13.77 -0.79 -0.75
C THR A 158 12.42 -1.29 -1.26
N MET A 159 11.42 -1.22 -0.40
CA MET A 159 10.01 -1.37 -0.75
C MET A 159 9.21 -0.19 -0.22
N ALA A 160 8.12 0.14 -0.90
CA ALA A 160 7.16 1.14 -0.45
C ALA A 160 5.73 0.76 -0.85
N ILE A 161 4.75 1.33 -0.16
CA ILE A 161 3.33 1.27 -0.49
C ILE A 161 2.91 2.66 -0.92
N GLN A 162 2.77 2.86 -2.22
CA GLN A 162 2.25 4.11 -2.76
C GLN A 162 0.76 4.23 -2.46
N ILE A 163 0.37 5.29 -1.75
CA ILE A 163 -1.05 5.61 -1.52
C ILE A 163 -1.59 6.36 -2.74
N LEU A 164 -2.60 5.80 -3.40
CA LEU A 164 -3.12 6.35 -4.66
C LEU A 164 -4.26 7.36 -4.45
N ASP A 165 -5.01 7.19 -3.36
CA ASP A 165 -6.07 8.10 -2.95
C ASP A 165 -6.08 8.19 -1.42
N SER A 166 -6.15 9.42 -0.91
CA SER A 166 -6.29 9.70 0.52
C SER A 166 -7.05 11.01 0.68
N LYS A 167 -8.04 11.01 1.57
CA LYS A 167 -8.76 12.24 1.93
C LYS A 167 -8.02 13.05 2.99
N TYR A 168 -7.36 12.37 3.93
CA TYR A 168 -6.85 12.99 5.16
C TYR A 168 -5.32 13.08 5.21
N TYR A 169 -4.60 12.28 4.41
CA TYR A 169 -3.14 12.13 4.53
C TYR A 169 -2.43 12.27 3.19
N LYS A 170 -2.86 13.21 2.34
CA LYS A 170 -2.29 13.43 0.99
C LYS A 170 -0.80 13.81 1.02
N ASP A 171 -0.37 14.49 2.08
CA ASP A 171 0.99 14.99 2.24
C ASP A 171 1.87 14.03 3.08
N ASN A 172 1.31 12.92 3.56
CA ASN A 172 2.10 11.92 4.27
C ASN A 172 3.05 11.22 3.29
N ALA A 173 4.26 10.94 3.77
CA ALA A 173 5.18 10.07 3.05
C ALA A 173 4.58 8.66 2.92
N ASP A 174 4.74 8.05 1.76
CA ASP A 174 4.39 6.65 1.54
C ASP A 174 5.11 5.75 2.56
N PRO A 175 4.41 4.77 3.16
CA PRO A 175 5.05 3.71 3.93
C PRO A 175 6.21 3.09 3.16
N SER A 176 7.38 3.01 3.78
CA SER A 176 8.58 2.46 3.14
C SER A 176 9.45 1.66 4.12
N PHE A 177 10.24 0.75 3.55
CA PHE A 177 11.12 -0.13 4.29
C PHE A 177 12.41 -0.37 3.49
N GLU A 178 13.56 -0.18 4.12
CA GLU A 178 14.87 -0.51 3.54
C GLU A 178 15.29 -1.90 4.01
N PHE A 179 15.58 -2.78 3.06
CA PHE A 179 16.09 -4.11 3.37
C PHE A 179 17.53 -3.98 3.89
N SER A 180 17.77 -4.46 5.10
CA SER A 180 19.12 -4.48 5.66
C SER A 180 20.01 -5.40 4.82
N ASN A 181 21.22 -4.93 4.52
CA ASN A 181 22.27 -5.76 3.93
C ASN A 181 22.76 -6.78 4.97
N TYR A 182 22.04 -7.87 5.16
CA TYR A 182 22.64 -9.04 5.80
C TYR A 182 23.62 -9.62 4.77
N ARG A 183 24.91 -9.32 5.00
CA ARG A 183 26.06 -9.94 4.34
C ARG A 183 26.17 -11.40 4.75
#